data_AF-A0A2D7N9F4-F1
#
_entry.id   AF-A0A2D7N9F4-F1
#
_cell.length_a   1.000
_cell.length_b   1.000
_cell.length_c   1.000
_cell.angle_alpha   90.00
_cell.angle_beta   90.00
_cell.angle_gamma   90.00
#
_symmetry.space_group_name_H-M   'P 1'
#
loop_
_entity.id
_entity.type
_entity.pdbx_description
1 polymer ?
#
loop_
_entity_poly.entity_id
_entity_poly.type
_entity_poly.pdbx_seq_one_letter_code
_entity_poly.pdbx_strand_id
1 'polypeptide(L)'
;MQNFTHNKHILFFITFIVFSFSIEIGIESFEQQKDGTFLADVYMINEVPLAGFQLDLLPKDYFEIISITGGNGEKSGFNMSAGKKGTMLGFSFSGAVIEPSKSNKISKNILFTLSLKPLKPINDKTEISFNPIMAGRGGEKVTTTVIPFKPLMPKNKK
;
A
#
# COMPACT_ATOMS: atom_id res chain seq x y z
N MET A 1 27.55 -50.02 -44.57
CA MET A 1 27.84 -48.61 -44.20
C MET A 1 26.52 -47.86 -44.12
N GLN A 2 25.96 -47.70 -42.92
CA GLN A 2 24.78 -46.84 -42.68
C GLN A 2 25.21 -45.76 -41.69
N ASN A 3 25.27 -44.52 -42.18
CA ASN A 3 25.60 -43.34 -41.39
C ASN A 3 24.36 -42.93 -40.60
N PHE A 4 24.37 -43.13 -39.28
CA PHE A 4 23.40 -42.52 -38.38
C PHE A 4 23.82 -41.07 -38.11
N THR A 5 23.11 -40.13 -38.73
CA THR A 5 23.18 -38.71 -38.38
C THR A 5 22.47 -38.49 -37.05
N HIS A 6 23.22 -38.16 -36.01
CA HIS A 6 22.68 -37.84 -34.70
C HIS A 6 22.06 -36.43 -34.71
N ASN A 7 20.74 -36.36 -34.67
CA ASN A 7 19.96 -35.13 -34.62
C ASN A 7 20.20 -34.45 -33.27
N LYS A 8 20.87 -33.29 -33.25
CA LYS A 8 21.07 -32.50 -32.02
C LYS A 8 19.78 -31.76 -31.70
N HIS A 9 18.98 -32.29 -30.77
CA HIS A 9 17.89 -31.53 -30.18
C HIS A 9 18.47 -30.41 -29.29
N ILE A 10 18.52 -29.20 -29.83
CA ILE A 10 18.77 -27.98 -29.06
C ILE A 10 17.51 -27.71 -28.24
N LEU A 11 17.61 -27.90 -26.92
CA LEU A 11 16.57 -27.55 -25.97
C LEU A 11 16.66 -26.04 -25.70
N PHE A 12 15.71 -25.28 -26.25
CA PHE A 12 15.61 -23.83 -26.03
C PHE A 12 14.95 -23.60 -24.65
N PHE A 13 15.72 -23.25 -23.63
CA PHE A 13 15.18 -22.72 -22.38
C PHE A 13 14.68 -21.30 -22.63
N ILE A 14 13.39 -21.15 -22.92
CA ILE A 14 12.74 -19.84 -22.91
C ILE A 14 12.59 -19.42 -21.45
N THR A 15 13.45 -18.52 -20.99
CA THR A 15 13.25 -17.83 -19.71
C THR A 15 12.04 -16.91 -19.88
N PHE A 16 10.87 -17.34 -19.42
CA PHE A 16 9.68 -16.51 -19.40
C PHE A 16 9.88 -15.42 -18.33
N ILE A 17 10.19 -14.20 -18.74
CA ILE A 17 10.22 -13.06 -17.81
C ILE A 17 8.77 -12.76 -17.45
N VAL A 18 8.37 -13.15 -16.24
CA VAL A 18 7.05 -12.83 -15.70
C VAL A 18 7.09 -11.38 -15.22
N PHE A 19 6.62 -10.44 -16.06
CA PHE A 19 6.44 -9.06 -15.63
C PHE A 19 5.28 -9.02 -14.63
N SER A 20 5.61 -8.94 -13.34
CA SER A 20 4.60 -8.86 -12.28
C SER A 20 4.24 -7.40 -12.08
N PHE A 21 3.03 -7.00 -12.49
CA PHE A 21 2.49 -5.70 -12.12
C PHE A 21 2.44 -5.59 -10.59
N SER A 22 2.83 -4.42 -10.08
CA SER A 22 2.91 -4.20 -8.63
C SER A 22 2.16 -2.96 -8.18
N ILE A 23 1.85 -2.96 -6.89
CA ILE A 23 1.34 -1.80 -6.17
C ILE A 23 2.40 -1.36 -5.18
N GLU A 24 2.73 -0.08 -5.15
CA GLU A 24 3.50 0.54 -4.07
C GLU A 24 2.55 1.22 -3.09
N ILE A 25 2.78 1.06 -1.79
CA ILE A 25 2.04 1.74 -0.73
C ILE A 25 3.00 2.31 0.32
N GLY A 26 2.70 3.51 0.81
CA GLY A 26 3.49 4.17 1.85
C GLY A 26 2.74 5.35 2.47
N ILE A 27 3.47 6.16 3.24
CA ILE A 27 2.95 7.37 3.88
C ILE A 27 3.62 8.57 3.24
N GLU A 28 2.82 9.53 2.77
CA GLU A 28 3.32 10.79 2.19
C GLU A 28 3.54 11.84 3.28
N SER A 29 2.58 11.99 4.20
CA SER A 29 2.60 12.98 5.26
C SER A 29 2.25 12.34 6.59
N PHE A 30 2.81 12.88 7.68
CA PHE A 30 2.52 12.44 9.04
C PHE A 30 2.63 13.65 9.98
N GLU A 31 1.50 14.31 10.21
CA GLU A 31 1.46 15.63 10.84
C GLU A 31 0.73 15.60 12.18
N GLN A 32 1.41 16.07 13.23
CA GLN A 32 0.83 16.19 14.56
C GLN A 32 -0.19 17.34 14.60
N GLN A 33 -1.36 17.06 15.15
CA GLN A 33 -2.43 18.01 15.39
C GLN A 33 -2.31 18.62 16.80
N LYS A 34 -3.01 19.73 17.04
CA LYS A 34 -2.96 20.47 18.31
C LYS A 34 -3.43 19.66 19.52
N ASP A 35 -4.30 18.68 19.29
CA ASP A 35 -4.86 17.79 20.32
C ASP A 35 -3.98 16.55 20.58
N GLY A 36 -2.82 16.45 19.91
CA GLY A 36 -1.89 15.33 20.04
C GLY A 36 -2.21 14.13 19.14
N THR A 37 -3.27 14.18 18.34
CA THR A 37 -3.51 13.21 17.27
C THR A 37 -2.60 13.47 16.08
N PHE A 38 -2.55 12.53 15.13
CA PHE A 38 -1.80 12.66 13.88
C PHE A 38 -2.72 12.46 12.68
N LEU A 39 -2.50 13.25 11.64
CA LEU A 39 -3.03 12.98 10.30
C LEU A 39 -1.94 12.32 9.46
N ALA A 40 -2.26 11.19 8.85
CA ALA A 40 -1.35 10.46 7.99
C ALA A 40 -1.97 10.24 6.62
N ASP A 41 -1.41 10.85 5.58
CA ASP A 41 -1.83 10.59 4.19
C ASP A 41 -1.13 9.34 3.68
N VAL A 42 -1.91 8.29 3.45
CA VAL A 42 -1.43 7.03 2.88
C VAL A 42 -1.59 7.11 1.38
N TYR A 43 -0.52 6.86 0.63
CA TYR A 43 -0.55 6.86 -0.83
C TYR A 43 -0.48 5.46 -1.40
N MET A 44 -0.96 5.31 -2.63
CA MET A 44 -0.81 4.09 -3.40
C MET A 44 -0.46 4.40 -4.85
N ILE A 45 0.66 3.91 -5.35
CA ILE A 45 0.97 3.92 -6.79
C ILE A 45 0.68 2.52 -7.33
N ASN A 46 -0.22 2.43 -8.29
CA ASN A 46 -0.68 1.15 -8.83
C ASN A 46 -0.55 1.11 -10.36
N GLU A 47 -0.04 0.00 -10.88
CA GLU A 47 0.03 -0.26 -12.33
C GLU A 47 -1.21 -1.02 -12.85
N VAL A 48 -1.98 -1.61 -11.94
CA VAL A 48 -3.21 -2.36 -12.22
C VAL A 48 -4.38 -1.82 -11.42
N PRO A 49 -5.63 -2.00 -11.90
CA PRO A 49 -6.80 -1.59 -11.13
C PRO A 49 -6.88 -2.35 -9.79
N LEU A 50 -7.14 -1.63 -8.70
CA LEU A 50 -7.39 -2.22 -7.38
C LEU A 50 -8.90 -2.31 -7.13
N ALA A 51 -9.41 -3.50 -6.79
CA ALA A 51 -10.81 -3.72 -6.43
C ALA A 51 -11.08 -3.73 -4.93
N GLY A 52 -10.05 -4.00 -4.11
CA GLY A 52 -10.17 -3.97 -2.67
C GLY A 52 -8.83 -4.10 -1.96
N PHE A 53 -8.79 -3.67 -0.69
CA PHE A 53 -7.62 -3.79 0.16
C PHE A 53 -7.98 -4.18 1.60
N GLN A 54 -7.05 -4.90 2.21
CA GLN A 54 -6.91 -5.00 3.66
C GLN A 54 -5.49 -4.59 4.04
N LEU A 55 -5.35 -3.74 5.04
CA LEU A 55 -4.06 -3.27 5.55
C LEU A 55 -4.02 -3.45 7.06
N ASP A 56 -2.94 -4.00 7.60
CA ASP A 56 -2.65 -3.88 9.04
C ASP A 56 -1.57 -2.83 9.27
N LEU A 57 -1.85 -1.84 10.12
CA LEU A 57 -0.88 -0.85 10.56
C LEU A 57 0.17 -1.50 11.48
N LEU A 58 1.44 -1.22 11.20
CA LEU A 58 2.58 -1.65 11.99
C LEU A 58 3.36 -0.43 12.49
N PRO A 59 4.00 -0.51 13.67
CA PRO A 59 3.93 -1.61 14.63
C PRO A 59 2.54 -1.70 15.30
N LYS A 60 2.15 -2.93 15.67
CA LYS A 60 0.89 -3.16 16.38
C LYS A 60 0.90 -2.45 17.74
N ASP A 61 -0.28 -2.00 18.18
CA ASP A 61 -0.51 -1.37 19.48
C ASP A 61 0.26 -0.05 19.71
N TYR A 62 0.71 0.62 18.65
CA TYR A 62 1.29 1.98 18.74
C TYR A 62 0.27 3.09 18.51
N PHE A 63 -0.80 2.81 17.77
CA PHE A 63 -1.82 3.77 17.40
C PHE A 63 -3.21 3.18 17.56
N GLU A 64 -4.15 3.99 18.01
CA GLU A 64 -5.58 3.77 17.80
C GLU A 64 -6.01 4.53 16.53
N ILE A 65 -6.63 3.85 15.58
CA ILE A 65 -7.22 4.52 14.41
C ILE A 65 -8.55 5.15 14.82
N ILE A 66 -8.65 6.47 14.68
CA ILE A 66 -9.86 7.26 14.95
C ILE A 66 -10.76 7.25 13.72
N SER A 67 -10.18 7.49 12.54
CA SER A 67 -10.92 7.51 11.26
C SER A 67 -10.04 7.19 10.06
N ILE A 68 -10.69 6.78 8.97
CA ILE A 68 -10.14 6.59 7.63
C ILE A 68 -11.07 7.29 6.63
N THR A 69 -10.55 8.26 5.88
CA THR A 69 -11.41 9.14 5.05
C THR A 69 -10.68 9.64 3.81
N GLY A 70 -11.42 10.08 2.80
CA GLY A 70 -10.90 10.86 1.68
C GLY A 70 -10.04 10.08 0.68
N GLY A 71 -9.18 10.81 -0.02
CA GLY A 71 -8.28 10.24 -1.03
C GLY A 71 -9.00 9.62 -2.24
N ASN A 72 -8.25 8.82 -3.00
CA ASN A 72 -8.73 8.14 -4.19
C ASN A 72 -9.66 6.97 -3.85
N GLY A 73 -9.56 6.38 -2.65
CA GLY A 73 -10.52 5.35 -2.21
C GLY A 73 -11.94 5.88 -2.22
N GLU A 74 -12.20 6.96 -1.49
CA GLU A 74 -13.54 7.56 -1.44
C GLU A 74 -13.99 8.12 -2.80
N LYS A 75 -13.09 8.78 -3.55
CA LYS A 75 -13.40 9.30 -4.90
C LYS A 75 -13.77 8.19 -5.90
N SER A 76 -13.20 6.99 -5.75
CA SER A 76 -13.54 5.81 -6.54
C SER A 76 -14.77 5.06 -6.00
N GLY A 77 -15.44 5.57 -4.98
CA GLY A 77 -16.65 4.97 -4.41
C GLY A 77 -16.39 3.76 -3.50
N PHE A 78 -15.19 3.69 -2.89
CA PHE A 78 -14.90 2.65 -1.90
C PHE A 78 -15.56 3.00 -0.57
N ASN A 79 -16.12 1.98 0.07
CA ASN A 79 -16.49 2.01 1.46
C ASN A 79 -15.26 1.60 2.25
N MET A 80 -14.77 2.49 3.10
CA MET A 80 -13.57 2.28 3.91
C MET A 80 -13.93 2.23 5.38
N SER A 81 -13.32 1.29 6.10
CA SER A 81 -13.51 1.13 7.52
C SER A 81 -12.19 0.75 8.18
N ALA A 82 -12.03 1.13 9.45
CA ALA A 82 -10.87 0.79 10.24
C ALA A 82 -11.29 0.27 11.61
N GLY A 83 -10.72 -0.85 12.01
CA GLY A 83 -10.75 -1.31 13.38
C GLY A 83 -9.75 -0.53 14.21
N LYS A 84 -10.11 -0.23 15.46
CA LYS A 84 -9.27 0.52 16.40
C LYS A 84 -7.85 -0.04 16.56
N LYS A 85 -7.68 -1.35 16.38
CA LYS A 85 -6.41 -2.09 16.55
C LYS A 85 -5.49 -2.07 15.32
N GLY A 86 -5.81 -1.30 14.28
CA GLY A 86 -4.90 -1.07 13.14
C GLY A 86 -5.28 -1.77 11.83
N THR A 87 -6.30 -2.62 11.80
CA THR A 87 -6.78 -3.26 10.56
C THR A 87 -7.72 -2.32 9.81
N MET A 88 -7.43 -2.04 8.55
CA MET A 88 -8.22 -1.22 7.65
C MET A 88 -8.71 -2.06 6.47
N LEU A 89 -9.95 -1.83 6.05
CA LEU A 89 -10.60 -2.49 4.93
C LEU A 89 -11.18 -1.44 3.99
N GLY A 90 -11.03 -1.64 2.69
CA GLY A 90 -11.65 -0.79 1.68
C GLY A 90 -12.03 -1.58 0.44
N PHE A 91 -13.28 -1.45 0.02
CA PHE A 91 -13.82 -2.08 -1.19
C PHE A 91 -15.06 -1.34 -1.70
N SER A 92 -15.45 -1.57 -2.94
CA SER A 92 -16.68 -0.99 -3.51
C SER A 92 -17.82 -2.02 -3.60
N PHE A 93 -19.01 -1.67 -3.09
CA PHE A 93 -20.21 -2.51 -3.24
C PHE A 93 -20.73 -2.57 -4.68
N SER A 94 -20.43 -1.57 -5.51
CA SER A 94 -20.82 -1.55 -6.92
C SER A 94 -19.80 -2.24 -7.84
N GLY A 95 -18.71 -2.78 -7.27
CA GLY A 95 -17.61 -3.35 -8.04
C GLY A 95 -16.73 -2.30 -8.73
N ALA A 96 -16.78 -1.04 -8.30
CA ALA A 96 -15.84 -0.02 -8.78
C ALA A 96 -14.41 -0.37 -8.37
N VAL A 97 -13.45 0.12 -9.16
CA VAL A 97 -12.01 -0.06 -8.93
C VAL A 97 -11.30 1.28 -8.82
N ILE A 98 -10.16 1.31 -8.16
CA ILE A 98 -9.20 2.41 -8.26
C ILE A 98 -8.32 2.13 -9.47
N GLU A 99 -8.46 2.94 -10.52
CA GLU A 99 -7.73 2.78 -11.78
C GLU A 99 -6.21 3.00 -11.60
N PRO A 100 -5.37 2.51 -12.54
CA PRO A 100 -3.93 2.73 -12.50
C PRO A 100 -3.53 4.20 -12.35
N SER A 101 -2.45 4.41 -11.60
CA SER A 101 -1.89 5.72 -11.32
C SER A 101 -1.41 6.39 -12.62
N LYS A 102 -1.90 7.61 -12.88
CA LYS A 102 -1.53 8.37 -14.10
C LYS A 102 -0.19 9.11 -13.97
N SER A 103 0.40 9.13 -12.78
CA SER A 103 1.62 9.85 -12.45
C SER A 103 2.29 9.21 -11.24
N ASN A 104 3.63 9.17 -11.22
CA ASN A 104 4.39 8.70 -10.06
C ASN A 104 4.55 9.76 -8.96
N LYS A 105 3.90 10.93 -9.08
CA LYS A 105 3.93 11.96 -8.02
C LYS A 105 3.07 11.50 -6.85
N ILE A 106 3.69 11.16 -5.73
CA ILE A 106 3.04 10.60 -4.53
C ILE A 106 1.80 11.41 -4.10
N SER A 107 1.93 12.73 -3.97
CA SER A 107 0.81 13.59 -3.54
C SER A 107 -0.42 13.60 -4.45
N LYS A 108 -0.34 13.04 -5.67
CA LYS A 108 -1.49 12.86 -6.57
C LYS A 108 -2.22 11.52 -6.37
N ASN A 109 -1.63 10.60 -5.61
CA ASN A 109 -2.09 9.24 -5.44
C ASN A 109 -2.40 8.90 -3.97
N ILE A 110 -2.85 9.88 -3.19
CA ILE A 110 -3.33 9.64 -1.82
C ILE A 110 -4.53 8.68 -1.90
N LEU A 111 -4.40 7.53 -1.27
CA LEU A 111 -5.43 6.49 -1.20
C LEU A 111 -6.50 6.89 -0.17
N PHE A 112 -6.07 7.26 1.04
CA PHE A 112 -6.90 7.78 2.12
C PHE A 112 -6.03 8.52 3.14
N THR A 113 -6.67 9.25 4.04
CA THR A 113 -6.06 9.89 5.21
C THR A 113 -6.53 9.17 6.48
N LEU A 114 -5.59 8.85 7.37
CA LEU A 114 -5.87 8.33 8.71
C LEU A 114 -5.82 9.44 9.74
N SER A 115 -6.75 9.42 10.70
CA SER A 115 -6.58 10.12 11.97
C SER A 115 -6.16 9.11 13.04
N LEU A 116 -5.02 9.36 13.69
CA LEU A 116 -4.35 8.41 14.57
C LEU A 116 -4.15 9.02 15.96
N LYS A 117 -4.52 8.28 17.00
CA LYS A 117 -4.15 8.60 18.38
C LYS A 117 -2.93 7.76 18.77
N PRO A 118 -1.79 8.36 19.14
CA PRO A 118 -0.65 7.61 19.62
C PRO A 118 -0.97 6.96 20.98
N LEU A 119 -0.62 5.69 21.13
CA LEU A 119 -0.70 4.94 22.39
C LEU A 119 0.67 4.85 23.08
N LYS A 120 1.76 5.09 22.33
CA LYS A 120 3.14 5.09 22.80
C LYS A 120 3.88 6.33 22.26
N PRO A 121 4.97 6.77 22.92
CA PRO A 121 5.80 7.85 22.40
C PRO A 121 6.34 7.52 21.00
N ILE A 122 6.14 8.44 20.07
CA ILE A 122 6.76 8.39 18.74
C ILE A 122 8.16 8.99 18.86
N ASN A 123 9.17 8.34 18.29
CA ASN A 123 10.56 8.78 18.32
C ASN A 123 11.27 8.42 17.00
N ASP A 124 12.55 8.78 16.92
CA ASP A 124 13.45 8.52 15.78
C ASP A 124 13.62 7.02 15.42
N LYS A 125 13.25 6.12 16.33
CA LYS A 125 13.26 4.67 16.11
C LYS A 125 11.90 4.11 15.71
N THR A 126 10.85 4.94 15.74
CA THR A 126 9.52 4.50 15.33
C THR A 126 9.46 4.44 13.82
N GLU A 127 9.22 3.25 13.28
CA GLU A 127 9.04 3.01 11.86
C GLU A 127 7.60 2.52 11.63
N ILE A 128 6.81 3.33 10.94
CA ILE A 128 5.42 3.05 10.61
C ILE A 128 5.38 2.33 9.27
N SER A 129 4.67 1.21 9.19
CA SER A 129 4.58 0.41 7.97
C SER A 129 3.22 -0.27 7.87
N PHE A 130 3.01 -1.02 6.80
CA PHE A 130 1.78 -1.76 6.55
C PHE A 130 2.06 -3.21 6.22
N ASN A 131 1.14 -4.10 6.59
CA ASN A 131 1.06 -5.45 6.03
C ASN A 131 -0.17 -5.51 5.09
N PRO A 132 0.02 -5.41 3.76
CA PRO A 132 -1.07 -5.31 2.82
C PRO A 132 -1.55 -6.65 2.25
N ILE A 133 -2.85 -6.72 1.98
CA ILE A 133 -3.48 -7.64 1.05
C ILE A 133 -4.24 -6.78 0.04
N MET A 134 -3.78 -6.78 -1.20
CA MET A 134 -4.37 -6.04 -2.30
C MET A 134 -5.03 -7.01 -3.29
N ALA A 135 -6.25 -6.70 -3.71
CA ALA A 135 -7.00 -7.49 -4.68
C ALA A 135 -7.24 -6.70 -5.97
N GLY A 136 -6.89 -7.30 -7.11
CA GLY A 136 -7.17 -6.76 -8.43
C GLY A 136 -8.62 -6.99 -8.87
N ARG A 137 -8.95 -6.60 -10.10
CA ARG A 137 -10.33 -6.62 -10.63
C ARG A 137 -10.99 -8.01 -10.57
N GLY A 138 -10.23 -9.08 -10.78
CA GLY A 138 -10.73 -10.46 -10.73
C GLY A 138 -10.65 -11.09 -9.35
N GLY A 139 -10.29 -10.32 -8.31
CA GLY A 139 -10.04 -10.84 -6.95
C GLY A 139 -8.66 -11.50 -6.78
N GLU A 140 -7.81 -11.43 -7.81
CA GLU A 140 -6.44 -11.91 -7.73
C GLU A 140 -5.62 -11.09 -6.74
N LYS A 141 -4.75 -11.75 -5.98
CA LYS A 141 -3.82 -11.04 -5.09
C LYS A 141 -2.78 -10.31 -5.92
N VAL A 142 -2.59 -9.02 -5.65
CA VAL A 142 -1.60 -8.18 -6.33
C VAL A 142 -0.33 -8.08 -5.49
N THR A 143 0.82 -8.22 -6.14
CA THR A 143 2.13 -8.03 -5.50
C THR A 143 2.25 -6.59 -5.01
N THR A 144 2.64 -6.41 -3.74
CA THR A 144 2.69 -5.08 -3.11
C THR A 144 4.07 -4.80 -2.52
N THR A 145 4.65 -3.67 -2.89
CA THR A 145 5.85 -3.08 -2.30
C THR A 145 5.41 -2.09 -1.21
N VAL A 146 5.93 -2.24 0.00
CA VAL A 146 5.62 -1.35 1.12
C VAL A 146 6.83 -0.45 1.38
N ILE A 147 6.60 0.85 1.46
CA ILE A 147 7.61 1.85 1.83
C ILE A 147 7.41 2.23 3.30
N PRO A 148 8.28 1.78 4.23
CA PRO A 148 8.19 2.16 5.63
C PRO A 148 8.47 3.65 5.82
N PHE A 149 7.78 4.26 6.77
CA PHE A 149 7.87 5.67 7.08
C PHE A 149 8.51 5.88 8.46
N LYS A 150 9.47 6.80 8.55
CA LYS A 150 10.07 7.23 9.82
C LYS A 150 9.66 8.68 10.10
N PRO A 151 8.84 8.94 11.13
CA PRO A 151 8.49 10.30 11.50
C PRO A 151 9.74 11.12 11.82
N LEU A 152 9.93 12.21 11.08
CA LEU A 152 11.00 13.15 11.36
C LEU A 152 10.58 14.01 12.55
N MET A 153 11.23 13.83 13.71
CA MET A 153 11.04 14.77 14.81
C MET A 153 11.76 16.08 14.51
N PRO A 154 11.16 17.24 14.82
CA PRO A 154 11.89 18.50 14.82
C PRO A 154 13.05 18.37 15.80
N LYS A 155 14.28 18.55 15.33
CA LYS A 155 15.45 18.61 16.21
C LYS A 155 15.20 19.72 17.22
N ASN A 156 15.18 19.40 18.51
CA ASN A 156 15.22 20.41 19.56
C ASN A 156 16.40 21.34 19.25
N LYS A 157 16.11 22.58 18.87
CA LYS A 157 17.13 23.64 18.85
C LYS A 157 17.56 23.79 20.31
N LYS A 158 18.76 23.29 20.63
CA LYS A 158 19.45 23.61 21.87
C LYS A 158 19.69 25.11 21.94
#